data_AF-A0A917ZDF0-F1
#
_entry.id   AF-A0A917ZDF0-F1
#
_cell.length_a   1.000
_cell.length_b   1.000
_cell.length_c   1.000
_cell.angle_alpha   90.00
_cell.angle_beta   90.00
_cell.angle_gamma   90.00
#
_symmetry.space_group_name_H-M   'P 1'
#
loop_
_entity.id
_entity.type
_entity.pdbx_description
1 polymer ?
#
loop_
_entity_poly.entity_id
_entity_poly.type
_entity_poly.pdbx_seq_one_letter_code
_entity_poly.pdbx_strand_id
1 'polypeptide(L)'
;MSFGTFARRVRDPALPHQRRVAALRSCVQLYRPIGFEATLSFLHAKAGPFGTEEAALLRALAMLEASRSAWQEAKHAYAAARREAKQRGQRSPHPNDINPYTPLHWYGARREAALHAVSFWHQRRLSILLTNDDKPAHTLCECVQTCLDTGGHLPPGQRRLLADCIDQFAARLQPALYHDDPAEYFRTRDLLTVARHLEAMVV
;
A
#
# COMPACT_ATOMS: atom_id res chain seq x y z
N MET A 1 -2.62 19.48 -9.36
CA MET A 1 -3.67 19.75 -8.34
C MET A 1 -3.32 18.99 -7.06
N SER A 2 -3.64 19.53 -5.88
CA SER A 2 -3.34 18.92 -4.58
C SER A 2 -4.50 18.06 -4.05
N PHE A 3 -4.21 17.22 -3.04
CA PHE A 3 -5.22 16.39 -2.36
C PHE A 3 -6.38 17.25 -1.82
N GLY A 4 -6.09 18.35 -1.12
CA GLY A 4 -7.12 19.22 -0.54
C GLY A 4 -8.06 19.85 -1.58
N THR A 5 -7.55 20.14 -2.79
CA THR A 5 -8.40 20.62 -3.89
C THR A 5 -9.40 19.56 -4.35
N PHE A 6 -8.97 18.31 -4.50
CA PHE A 6 -9.88 17.22 -4.84
C PHE A 6 -10.84 16.90 -3.69
N ALA A 7 -10.38 16.89 -2.44
CA ALA A 7 -11.21 16.66 -1.27
C ALA A 7 -12.35 17.69 -1.13
N ARG A 8 -12.09 18.96 -1.48
CA ARG A 8 -13.14 20.00 -1.55
C ARG A 8 -14.18 19.68 -2.64
N ARG A 9 -13.75 19.23 -3.82
CA ARG A 9 -14.67 18.80 -4.90
C ARG A 9 -15.50 17.59 -4.52
N VAL A 10 -14.97 16.65 -3.73
CA VAL A 10 -15.77 15.51 -3.23
C VAL A 10 -16.92 15.98 -2.34
N ARG A 11 -16.69 17.03 -1.53
CA ARG A 11 -17.69 17.60 -0.62
C ARG A 11 -18.69 18.53 -1.28
N ASP A 12 -18.40 19.03 -2.48
CA ASP A 12 -19.21 20.03 -3.16
C ASP A 12 -20.52 19.43 -3.68
N PRO A 13 -21.69 19.76 -3.08
CA PRO A 13 -22.98 19.19 -3.48
C PRO A 13 -23.46 19.75 -4.83
N ALA A 14 -22.91 20.88 -5.31
CA ALA A 14 -23.27 21.45 -6.60
C ALA A 14 -22.66 20.67 -7.78
N LEU A 15 -21.69 19.80 -7.53
CA LEU A 15 -21.10 18.95 -8.56
C LEU A 15 -21.92 17.67 -8.78
N PRO A 16 -22.09 17.23 -10.04
CA PRO A 16 -22.64 15.91 -10.33
C PRO A 16 -21.89 14.81 -9.57
N HIS A 17 -22.63 13.84 -9.03
CA HIS A 17 -22.08 12.76 -8.19
C HIS A 17 -20.84 12.08 -8.82
N GLN A 18 -20.89 11.78 -10.12
CA GLN A 18 -19.76 11.16 -10.83
C GLN A 18 -18.49 12.03 -10.86
N ARG A 19 -18.62 13.37 -10.90
CA ARG A 19 -17.46 14.27 -10.80
C ARG A 19 -16.85 14.26 -9.40
N ARG A 20 -17.69 14.10 -8.37
CA ARG A 20 -17.26 13.96 -6.97
C ARG A 20 -16.54 12.61 -6.77
N VAL A 21 -17.05 11.52 -7.33
CA VAL A 21 -16.38 10.21 -7.35
C VAL A 21 -15.02 10.27 -8.07
N ALA A 22 -14.94 10.94 -9.23
CA ALA A 22 -13.67 11.14 -9.94
C ALA A 22 -12.66 11.95 -9.10
N ALA A 23 -13.13 12.94 -8.33
CA ALA A 23 -12.30 13.67 -7.39
C ALA A 23 -11.79 12.76 -6.25
N LEU A 24 -12.62 11.85 -5.71
CA LEU A 24 -12.17 10.87 -4.72
C LEU A 24 -11.08 9.97 -5.30
N ARG A 25 -11.25 9.46 -6.52
CA ARG A 25 -10.23 8.66 -7.22
C ARG A 25 -8.92 9.44 -7.36
N SER A 26 -8.99 10.75 -7.62
CA SER A 26 -7.81 11.60 -7.67
C SER A 26 -7.13 11.79 -6.30
N CYS A 27 -7.91 11.88 -5.21
CA CYS A 27 -7.36 11.82 -3.86
C CYS A 27 -6.60 10.51 -3.60
N VAL A 28 -7.18 9.38 -4.03
CA VAL A 28 -6.55 8.05 -3.92
C VAL A 28 -5.27 7.99 -4.76
N GLN A 29 -5.26 8.49 -5.99
CA GLN A 29 -4.07 8.52 -6.84
C GLN A 29 -2.89 9.25 -6.18
N LEU A 30 -3.17 10.33 -5.45
CA LEU A 30 -2.14 11.12 -4.76
C LEU A 30 -1.65 10.51 -3.45
N TYR A 31 -2.40 9.57 -2.86
CA TYR A 31 -2.08 9.01 -1.53
C TYR A 31 -1.79 7.51 -1.55
N ARG A 32 -2.65 6.69 -2.17
CA ARG A 32 -2.46 5.26 -2.49
C ARG A 32 -1.73 4.42 -1.42
N PRO A 33 -2.17 4.43 -0.15
CA PRO A 33 -1.45 3.82 0.97
C PRO A 33 -1.24 2.30 0.85
N ILE A 34 -2.09 1.62 0.08
CA ILE A 34 -1.96 0.20 -0.24
C ILE A 34 -2.05 -0.07 -1.75
N GLY A 35 -1.69 0.91 -2.58
CA GLY A 35 -1.90 0.87 -4.03
C GLY A 35 -3.29 1.34 -4.46
N PHE A 36 -3.43 1.82 -5.70
CA PHE A 36 -4.62 2.54 -6.15
C PHE A 36 -5.91 1.69 -6.09
N GLU A 37 -5.93 0.54 -6.77
CA GLU A 37 -7.13 -0.31 -6.85
C GLU A 37 -7.47 -0.97 -5.51
N ALA A 38 -6.48 -1.45 -4.77
CA ALA A 38 -6.70 -2.01 -3.44
C ALA A 38 -7.21 -0.94 -2.45
N THR A 39 -6.74 0.32 -2.55
CA THR A 39 -7.27 1.44 -1.76
C THR A 39 -8.74 1.70 -2.10
N LEU A 40 -9.12 1.71 -3.38
CA LEU A 40 -10.52 1.88 -3.78
C LEU A 40 -11.40 0.71 -3.32
N SER A 41 -10.91 -0.52 -3.44
CA SER A 41 -11.60 -1.72 -2.96
C SER A 41 -11.81 -1.69 -1.44
N PHE A 42 -10.78 -1.30 -0.68
CA PHE A 42 -10.86 -1.17 0.78
C PHE A 42 -11.85 -0.08 1.20
N LEU A 43 -11.81 1.08 0.53
CA LEU A 43 -12.79 2.15 0.74
C LEU A 43 -14.22 1.66 0.44
N HIS A 44 -14.42 0.91 -0.64
CA HIS A 44 -15.74 0.38 -0.98
C HIS A 44 -16.24 -0.59 0.10
N ALA A 45 -15.38 -1.50 0.56
CA ALA A 45 -15.72 -2.48 1.60
C ALA A 45 -16.06 -1.83 2.95
N LYS A 46 -15.38 -0.74 3.32
CA LYS A 46 -15.54 -0.10 4.63
C LYS A 46 -16.57 1.04 4.64
N ALA A 47 -16.64 1.82 3.58
CA ALA A 47 -17.52 2.99 3.50
C ALA A 47 -18.86 2.70 2.80
N GLY A 48 -18.95 1.61 2.04
CA GLY A 48 -20.09 1.28 1.19
C GLY A 48 -19.93 1.74 -0.26
N PRO A 49 -20.98 1.63 -1.09
CA PRO A 49 -20.92 1.87 -2.53
C PRO A 49 -20.90 3.36 -2.88
N PHE A 50 -19.76 4.00 -2.66
CA PHE A 50 -19.53 5.43 -2.91
C PHE A 50 -19.71 5.89 -4.36
N GLY A 51 -19.86 4.97 -5.32
CA GLY A 51 -20.14 5.28 -6.72
C GLY A 51 -21.60 5.64 -6.99
N THR A 52 -22.50 5.28 -6.07
CA THR A 52 -23.95 5.48 -6.17
C THR A 52 -24.52 6.16 -4.92
N GLU A 53 -23.87 6.03 -3.76
CA GLU A 53 -24.34 6.59 -2.49
C GLU A 53 -23.49 7.78 -2.04
N GLU A 54 -24.13 8.94 -1.87
CA GLU A 54 -23.46 10.15 -1.39
C GLU A 54 -22.90 10.00 0.04
N ALA A 55 -23.66 9.39 0.95
CA ALA A 55 -23.20 9.17 2.32
C ALA A 55 -21.94 8.27 2.34
N ALA A 56 -21.90 7.23 1.50
CA ALA A 56 -20.73 6.37 1.36
C ALA A 56 -19.52 7.12 0.78
N LEU A 57 -19.74 8.04 -0.18
CA LEU A 57 -18.69 8.88 -0.74
C LEU A 57 -18.04 9.79 0.30
N LEU A 58 -18.83 10.42 1.16
CA LEU A 58 -18.31 11.26 2.24
C LEU A 58 -17.60 10.44 3.32
N ARG A 59 -18.12 9.26 3.67
CA ARG A 59 -17.43 8.32 4.57
C ARG A 59 -16.08 7.87 4.00
N ALA A 60 -16.03 7.53 2.72
CA ALA A 60 -14.79 7.11 2.04
C ALA A 60 -13.74 8.23 2.06
N LEU A 61 -14.15 9.48 1.81
CA LEU A 61 -13.26 10.63 1.92
C LEU A 61 -12.73 10.81 3.35
N ALA A 62 -13.60 10.76 4.35
CA ALA A 62 -13.23 10.93 5.75
C ALA A 62 -12.22 9.88 6.22
N MET A 63 -12.42 8.62 5.83
CA MET A 63 -11.45 7.54 6.07
C MET A 63 -10.08 7.83 5.45
N LEU A 64 -10.06 8.27 4.18
CA LEU A 64 -8.83 8.57 3.46
C LEU A 64 -8.08 9.76 4.09
N GLU A 65 -8.82 10.77 4.54
CA GLU A 65 -8.28 11.94 5.25
C GLU A 65 -7.71 11.57 6.61
N ALA A 66 -8.42 10.76 7.40
CA ALA A 66 -7.92 10.30 8.70
C ALA A 66 -6.57 9.59 8.57
N SER A 67 -6.48 8.65 7.62
CA SER A 67 -5.23 7.94 7.32
C SER A 67 -4.14 8.90 6.82
N ARG A 68 -4.49 9.82 5.92
CA ARG A 68 -3.55 10.81 5.39
C ARG A 68 -3.02 11.77 6.47
N SER A 69 -3.85 12.19 7.43
CA SER A 69 -3.45 13.06 8.53
C SER A 69 -2.44 12.36 9.43
N ALA A 70 -2.72 11.12 9.85
CA ALA A 70 -1.77 10.30 10.59
C ALA A 70 -0.45 10.08 9.83
N TRP A 71 -0.51 9.97 8.49
CA TRP A 71 0.69 9.94 7.66
C TRP A 71 1.49 11.25 7.69
N GLN A 72 0.83 12.43 7.64
CA GLN A 72 1.54 13.70 7.79
C GLN A 72 2.17 13.85 9.17
N GLU A 73 1.48 13.42 10.23
CA GLU A 73 2.02 13.41 11.59
C GLU A 73 3.30 12.56 11.68
N ALA A 74 3.28 11.35 11.11
CA ALA A 74 4.46 10.49 11.03
C ALA A 74 5.62 11.17 10.28
N LYS A 75 5.35 11.90 9.19
CA LYS A 75 6.36 12.68 8.48
C LYS A 75 6.91 13.84 9.32
N HIS A 76 6.06 14.54 10.06
CA HIS A 76 6.47 15.63 10.94
C HIS A 76 7.36 15.11 12.07
N ALA A 77 6.97 13.99 12.70
CA ALA A 77 7.76 13.32 13.73
C ALA A 77 9.14 12.89 13.20
N TYR A 78 9.17 12.23 12.03
CA TYR A 78 10.43 11.86 11.37
C TYR A 78 11.32 13.06 11.07
N ALA A 79 10.75 14.14 10.53
CA ALA A 79 11.50 15.37 10.24
C ALA A 79 12.05 16.03 11.51
N ALA A 80 11.31 16.01 12.62
CA ALA A 80 11.79 16.48 13.93
C ALA A 80 12.98 15.64 14.42
N ALA A 81 12.83 14.32 14.47
CA ALA A 81 13.91 13.40 14.86
C ALA A 81 15.16 13.55 13.99
N ARG A 82 15.00 13.72 12.68
CA ARG A 82 16.13 13.97 11.76
C ARG A 82 16.79 15.33 12.00
N ARG A 83 16.08 16.37 12.42
CA ARG A 83 16.69 17.67 12.78
C ARG A 83 17.56 17.52 14.02
N GLU A 84 17.08 16.83 15.05
CA GLU A 84 17.84 16.56 16.28
C GLU A 84 19.07 15.67 16.03
N ALA A 85 18.93 14.63 15.22
CA ALA A 85 20.04 13.76 14.83
C ALA A 85 21.13 14.54 14.08
N LYS A 86 20.73 15.43 13.15
CA LYS A 86 21.66 16.32 12.43
C LYS A 86 22.41 17.26 13.37
N GLN A 87 21.74 17.82 14.39
CA GLN A 87 22.38 18.66 15.40
C GLN A 87 23.42 17.89 16.24
N ARG A 88 23.18 16.59 16.47
CA ARG A 88 24.13 15.67 17.12
C ARG A 88 25.20 15.08 16.17
N GLY A 89 25.32 15.60 14.95
CA GLY A 89 26.31 15.14 13.96
C GLY A 89 25.91 13.90 13.15
N GLN A 90 24.74 13.30 13.40
CA GLN A 90 24.26 12.10 12.69
C GLN A 90 23.56 12.47 11.38
N ARG A 91 24.34 12.79 10.35
CA ARG A 91 23.84 13.31 9.07
C ARG A 91 23.20 12.26 8.16
N SER A 92 23.50 10.98 8.36
CA SER A 92 22.83 9.86 7.68
C SER A 92 21.71 9.27 8.56
N PRO A 93 20.56 8.87 7.99
CA PRO A 93 19.57 8.05 8.69
C PRO A 93 20.17 6.69 9.08
N HIS A 94 19.66 6.07 10.14
CA HIS A 94 20.00 4.68 10.43
C HIS A 94 19.39 3.76 9.36
N PRO A 95 20.02 2.64 8.96
CA PRO A 95 19.45 1.72 7.97
C PRO A 95 18.04 1.21 8.31
N ASN A 96 17.73 1.10 9.61
CA ASN A 96 16.42 0.66 10.11
C ASN A 96 15.42 1.81 10.31
N ASP A 97 15.79 3.07 10.04
CA ASP A 97 14.85 4.19 10.12
C ASP A 97 13.83 4.10 8.98
N ILE A 98 12.56 3.90 9.35
CA ILE A 98 11.48 3.92 8.35
C ILE A 98 11.30 5.36 7.87
N ASN A 99 11.55 5.58 6.59
CA ASN A 99 11.30 6.86 5.92
C ASN A 99 9.81 6.96 5.52
N PRO A 100 9.01 7.83 6.14
CA PRO A 100 7.59 7.94 5.85
C PRO A 100 7.29 8.82 4.63
N TYR A 101 8.26 9.35 3.88
CA TYR A 101 7.97 10.22 2.73
C TYR A 101 7.25 9.50 1.58
N THR A 102 7.30 8.16 1.57
CA THR A 102 6.44 7.31 0.73
C THR A 102 5.44 6.60 1.64
N PRO A 103 4.12 6.69 1.39
CA PRO A 103 3.15 5.94 2.19
C PRO A 103 3.31 4.45 1.87
N LEU A 104 3.65 3.66 2.89
CA LEU A 104 3.93 2.21 2.76
C LEU A 104 2.73 1.34 3.17
N HIS A 105 1.79 1.91 3.92
CA HIS A 105 0.63 1.21 4.45
C HIS A 105 -0.49 2.21 4.77
N TRP A 106 -1.66 1.68 5.11
CA TRP A 106 -2.77 2.48 5.63
C TRP A 106 -2.52 2.88 7.09
N TYR A 107 -2.30 4.18 7.32
CA TYR A 107 -2.09 4.71 8.66
C TYR A 107 -3.40 4.66 9.45
N GLY A 108 -3.34 4.16 10.70
CA GLY A 108 -4.51 3.96 11.58
C GLY A 108 -5.26 2.64 11.41
N ALA A 109 -4.98 1.86 10.36
CA ALA A 109 -5.60 0.54 10.15
C ALA A 109 -4.64 -0.40 9.39
N ARG A 110 -3.36 -0.39 9.77
CA ARG A 110 -2.26 -1.04 9.04
C ARG A 110 -2.55 -2.51 8.72
N ARG A 111 -2.83 -3.32 9.74
CA ARG A 111 -3.05 -4.76 9.61
C ARG A 111 -4.31 -5.08 8.80
N GLU A 112 -5.42 -4.41 9.08
CA GLU A 112 -6.69 -4.62 8.39
C GLU A 112 -6.58 -4.30 6.89
N ALA A 113 -6.03 -3.13 6.55
CA ALA A 113 -5.88 -2.70 5.18
C ALA A 113 -4.86 -3.56 4.41
N ALA A 114 -3.79 -4.01 5.08
CA ALA A 114 -2.82 -4.93 4.49
C ALA A 114 -3.45 -6.30 4.21
N LEU A 115 -4.25 -6.85 5.11
CA LEU A 115 -5.00 -8.10 4.88
C LEU A 115 -5.97 -7.96 3.70
N HIS A 116 -6.69 -6.83 3.64
CA HIS A 116 -7.56 -6.52 2.50
C HIS A 116 -6.78 -6.44 1.19
N ALA A 117 -5.62 -5.80 1.19
CA ALA A 117 -4.76 -5.71 0.01
C ALA A 117 -4.27 -7.10 -0.44
N VAL A 118 -3.80 -7.94 0.48
CA VAL A 118 -3.37 -9.32 0.17
C VAL A 118 -4.52 -10.12 -0.43
N SER A 119 -5.71 -10.06 0.17
CA SER A 119 -6.91 -10.73 -0.37
C SER A 119 -7.26 -10.23 -1.78
N PHE A 120 -7.23 -8.91 -1.99
CA PHE A 120 -7.47 -8.29 -3.29
C PHE A 120 -6.47 -8.77 -4.37
N TRP A 121 -5.18 -8.82 -4.04
CA TRP A 121 -4.13 -9.27 -4.95
C TRP A 121 -4.25 -10.76 -5.26
N HIS A 122 -4.50 -11.58 -4.24
CA HIS A 122 -4.72 -13.02 -4.37
C HIS A 122 -5.84 -13.32 -5.37
N GLN A 123 -6.99 -12.65 -5.22
CA GLN A 123 -8.17 -12.90 -6.06
C GLN A 123 -8.03 -12.39 -7.50
N ARG A 124 -7.26 -11.31 -7.73
CA ARG A 124 -7.30 -10.58 -9.02
C ARG A 124 -6.06 -10.72 -9.87
N ARG A 125 -4.89 -10.96 -9.27
CA ARG A 125 -3.62 -10.77 -9.98
C ARG A 125 -2.55 -11.80 -9.68
N LEU A 126 -2.52 -12.39 -8.48
CA LEU A 126 -1.36 -13.19 -8.07
C LEU A 126 -1.12 -14.39 -8.99
N SER A 127 -2.17 -15.09 -9.41
CA SER A 127 -2.05 -16.23 -10.35
C SER A 127 -1.39 -15.87 -11.69
N ILE A 128 -1.61 -14.66 -12.18
CA ILE A 128 -1.03 -14.16 -13.44
C ILE A 128 0.47 -13.85 -13.28
N LEU A 129 0.92 -13.61 -12.04
CA LEU A 129 2.33 -13.34 -11.74
C LEU A 129 3.15 -14.61 -11.55
N LEU A 130 2.54 -15.79 -11.46
CA LEU A 130 3.26 -17.05 -11.24
C LEU A 130 3.78 -17.61 -12.57
N THR A 131 5.08 -17.91 -12.61
CA THR A 131 5.70 -18.67 -13.70
C THR A 131 6.25 -19.96 -13.11
N ASN A 132 6.20 -21.05 -13.87
CA ASN A 132 6.48 -22.40 -13.36
C ASN A 132 7.86 -22.54 -12.70
N ASP A 133 8.86 -21.77 -13.14
CA ASP A 133 10.24 -21.87 -12.67
C ASP A 133 10.60 -20.86 -11.56
N ASP A 134 9.69 -19.96 -11.19
CA ASP A 134 9.96 -18.91 -10.19
C ASP A 134 9.60 -19.37 -8.78
N LYS A 135 10.53 -20.11 -8.17
CA LYS A 135 10.39 -20.63 -6.79
C LYS A 135 9.99 -19.55 -5.78
N PRO A 136 10.64 -18.36 -5.72
CA PRO A 136 10.21 -17.28 -4.82
C PRO A 136 8.76 -16.83 -5.02
N ALA A 137 8.26 -16.76 -6.26
CA ALA A 137 6.87 -16.39 -6.52
C ALA A 137 5.90 -17.45 -5.98
N HIS A 138 6.23 -18.73 -6.14
CA HIS A 138 5.45 -19.83 -5.56
C HIS A 138 5.47 -19.82 -4.03
N THR A 139 6.64 -19.64 -3.40
CA THR A 139 6.76 -19.50 -1.94
C THR A 139 5.95 -18.31 -1.41
N LEU A 140 5.96 -17.17 -2.11
CA LEU A 140 5.11 -16.04 -1.78
C LEU A 140 3.62 -16.40 -1.83
N CYS A 141 3.20 -17.15 -2.86
CA CYS A 141 1.81 -17.60 -2.98
C CYS A 141 1.38 -18.50 -1.81
N GLU A 142 2.25 -19.40 -1.35
CA GLU A 142 2.01 -20.23 -0.17
C GLU A 142 1.90 -19.39 1.12
N CYS A 143 2.76 -18.37 1.27
CA CYS A 143 2.67 -17.41 2.37
C CYS A 143 1.34 -16.65 2.35
N VAL A 144 0.90 -16.19 1.17
CA VAL A 144 -0.39 -15.52 0.98
C VAL A 144 -1.54 -16.44 1.38
N GLN A 145 -1.56 -17.67 0.88
CA GLN A 145 -2.63 -18.64 1.18
C GLN A 145 -2.69 -18.92 2.69
N THR A 146 -1.56 -19.25 3.32
CA THR A 146 -1.46 -19.48 4.76
C THR A 146 -1.96 -18.28 5.56
N CYS A 147 -1.59 -17.07 5.13
CA CYS A 147 -2.02 -15.84 5.78
C CYS A 147 -3.54 -15.66 5.70
N LEU A 148 -4.15 -15.91 4.54
CA LEU A 148 -5.58 -15.76 4.36
C LEU A 148 -6.36 -16.81 5.16
N ASP A 149 -5.91 -18.07 5.15
CA ASP A 149 -6.55 -19.18 5.87
C ASP A 149 -6.55 -19.00 7.39
N THR A 150 -5.55 -18.28 7.91
CA THR A 150 -5.41 -18.01 9.35
C THR A 150 -5.90 -16.62 9.76
N GLY A 151 -6.61 -15.90 8.88
CA GLY A 151 -7.18 -14.59 9.20
C GLY A 151 -6.12 -13.50 9.42
N GLY A 152 -5.00 -13.56 8.70
CA GLY A 152 -3.93 -12.58 8.79
C GLY A 152 -2.83 -12.94 9.79
N HIS A 153 -2.62 -14.22 10.08
CA HIS A 153 -1.49 -14.70 10.88
C HIS A 153 -0.44 -15.37 9.99
N LEU A 154 0.85 -15.17 10.26
CA LEU A 154 1.91 -15.84 9.51
C LEU A 154 2.87 -16.54 10.50
N PRO A 155 2.99 -17.88 10.45
CA PRO A 155 3.88 -18.62 11.33
C PRO A 155 5.35 -18.16 11.22
N PRO A 156 6.18 -18.29 12.27
CA PRO A 156 7.57 -17.85 12.23
C PRO A 156 8.39 -18.42 11.07
N GLY A 157 8.15 -19.67 10.67
CA GLY A 157 8.83 -20.28 9.50
C GLY A 157 8.47 -19.58 8.19
N GLN A 158 7.18 -19.32 7.96
CA GLN A 158 6.70 -18.60 6.79
C GLN A 158 7.15 -17.12 6.78
N ARG A 159 7.33 -16.51 7.95
CA ARG A 159 7.89 -15.15 8.05
C ARG A 159 9.34 -15.06 7.55
N ARG A 160 10.15 -16.09 7.80
CA ARG A 160 11.53 -16.17 7.27
C ARG A 160 11.52 -16.33 5.76
N LEU A 161 10.70 -17.25 5.25
CA LEU A 161 10.52 -17.45 3.81
C LEU A 161 10.04 -16.17 3.10
N LEU A 162 9.13 -15.42 3.71
CA LEU A 162 8.68 -14.13 3.21
C LEU A 162 9.83 -13.11 3.14
N ALA A 163 10.65 -13.01 4.18
CA ALA A 163 11.81 -12.11 4.18
C ALA A 163 12.80 -12.48 3.06
N ASP A 164 13.09 -13.77 2.88
CA ASP A 164 13.96 -14.26 1.81
C ASP A 164 13.37 -13.94 0.41
N CYS A 165 12.04 -14.02 0.25
CA CYS A 165 11.37 -13.64 -1.00
C CYS A 165 11.50 -12.13 -1.26
N ILE A 166 11.29 -11.31 -0.23
CA ILE A 166 11.43 -9.85 -0.31
C ILE A 166 12.84 -9.47 -0.77
N ASP A 167 13.87 -10.06 -0.18
CA ASP A 167 15.25 -9.79 -0.54
C ASP A 167 15.57 -10.21 -1.97
N GLN A 168 15.08 -11.39 -2.39
CA GLN A 168 15.24 -11.87 -3.77
C GLN A 168 14.55 -10.96 -4.80
N PHE A 169 13.30 -10.54 -4.56
CA PHE A 169 12.61 -9.62 -5.47
C PHE A 169 13.25 -8.23 -5.50
N ALA A 170 13.71 -7.73 -4.34
CA ALA A 170 14.44 -6.46 -4.28
C ALA A 170 15.76 -6.53 -5.07
N ALA A 171 16.50 -7.64 -4.97
CA ALA A 171 17.74 -7.86 -5.71
C ALA A 171 17.51 -7.95 -7.23
N ARG A 172 16.37 -8.50 -7.67
CA ARG A 172 15.98 -8.56 -9.09
C ARG A 172 15.67 -7.19 -9.69
N LEU A 173 15.14 -6.24 -8.91
CA LEU A 173 14.74 -4.89 -9.38
C LEU A 173 15.93 -3.96 -9.59
N GLN A 174 16.86 -4.35 -10.46
CA GLN A 174 17.96 -3.50 -10.91
C GLN A 174 17.46 -2.47 -11.94
N PRO A 175 18.05 -1.26 -12.00
CA PRO A 175 17.66 -0.25 -12.98
C PRO A 175 17.73 -0.73 -14.43
N ALA A 176 18.69 -1.59 -14.76
CA ALA A 176 18.85 -2.16 -16.11
C ALA A 176 17.65 -3.02 -16.53
N LEU A 177 17.04 -3.75 -15.60
CA LEU A 177 15.92 -4.65 -15.88
C LEU A 177 14.72 -3.92 -16.49
N TYR A 178 14.47 -2.65 -16.10
CA TYR A 178 13.39 -1.86 -16.70
C TYR A 178 13.57 -1.65 -18.21
N HIS A 179 14.82 -1.55 -18.67
CA HIS A 179 15.15 -1.35 -20.07
C HIS A 179 15.24 -2.67 -20.83
N ASP A 180 15.81 -3.71 -20.20
CA ASP A 180 16.07 -5.00 -20.84
C ASP A 180 14.80 -5.86 -20.94
N ASP A 181 14.01 -5.91 -19.86
CA ASP A 181 12.74 -6.65 -19.80
C ASP A 181 11.72 -5.91 -18.92
N PRO A 182 10.97 -4.95 -19.52
CA PRO A 182 9.94 -4.21 -18.80
C PRO A 182 8.85 -5.11 -18.19
N ALA A 183 8.55 -6.26 -18.82
CA ALA A 183 7.50 -7.16 -18.36
C ALA A 183 7.92 -7.84 -17.06
N GLU A 184 9.15 -8.38 -17.00
CA GLU A 184 9.70 -8.98 -15.79
C GLU A 184 9.93 -7.94 -14.69
N TYR A 185 10.32 -6.71 -15.05
CA TYR A 185 10.42 -5.61 -14.09
C TYR A 185 9.07 -5.35 -13.39
N PHE A 186 8.00 -5.17 -14.17
CA PHE A 186 6.68 -4.90 -13.60
C PHE A 186 6.12 -6.10 -12.82
N ARG A 187 6.35 -7.32 -13.31
CA ARG A 187 5.99 -8.56 -12.61
C ARG A 187 6.68 -8.66 -11.26
N THR A 188 8.01 -8.48 -11.22
CA THR A 188 8.80 -8.53 -9.97
C THR A 188 8.37 -7.42 -9.00
N ARG A 189 8.11 -6.21 -9.51
CA ARG A 189 7.61 -5.10 -8.69
C ARG A 189 6.24 -5.41 -8.06
N ASP A 190 5.34 -6.03 -8.83
CA ASP A 190 4.02 -6.41 -8.33
C ASP A 190 4.13 -7.54 -7.29
N LEU A 191 5.01 -8.54 -7.49
CA LEU A 191 5.33 -9.58 -6.48
C LEU A 191 5.88 -8.97 -5.18
N LEU A 192 6.84 -8.05 -5.28
CA LEU A 192 7.38 -7.34 -4.13
C LEU A 192 6.29 -6.53 -3.40
N THR A 193 5.36 -5.92 -4.14
CA THR A 193 4.23 -5.18 -3.56
C THR A 193 3.36 -6.10 -2.68
N VAL A 194 3.03 -7.29 -3.17
CA VAL A 194 2.26 -8.29 -2.40
C VAL A 194 3.03 -8.72 -1.15
N ALA A 195 4.33 -9.01 -1.29
CA ALA A 195 5.18 -9.40 -0.16
C ALA A 195 5.27 -8.31 0.92
N ARG A 196 5.34 -7.02 0.53
CA ARG A 196 5.35 -5.89 1.48
C ARG A 196 4.00 -5.70 2.19
N HIS A 197 2.87 -6.01 1.54
CA HIS A 197 1.59 -6.05 2.25
C HIS A 197 1.54 -7.17 3.29
N LEU A 198 2.07 -8.36 2.96
CA LEU A 198 2.22 -9.45 3.93
C LEU A 198 3.07 -9.03 5.14
N GLU A 199 4.24 -8.45 4.89
CA GLU A 199 5.16 -7.96 5.92
C GLU A 199 4.51 -6.89 6.81
N ALA A 200 3.72 -6.00 6.23
CA ALA A 200 3.05 -4.93 6.96
C ALA A 200 1.99 -5.41 7.97
N MET A 201 1.55 -6.67 7.94
CA MET A 201 0.66 -7.25 8.96
C MET A 201 1.40 -7.83 10.16
N VAL A 202 2.69 -8.15 10.00
CA VAL A 202 3.50 -8.87 10.98
C VAL A 202 4.24 -7.90 11.93
N VAL A 203 4.50 -6.67 11.45
CA VAL A 203 5.21 -5.59 12.16
C VAL A 203 4.22 -4.60 12.77
#